data_AF-A0A362WYW4-F1
#
_entry.id   AF-A0A362WYW4-F1
#
_cell.length_a   1.000
_cell.length_b   1.000
_cell.length_c   1.000
_cell.angle_alpha   90.00
_cell.angle_beta   90.00
_cell.angle_gamma   90.00
#
_symmetry.space_group_name_H-M   'P 1'
#
loop_
_entity.id
_entity.type
_entity.pdbx_description
1 polymer ?
#
loop_
_entity_poly.entity_id
_entity_poly.type
_entity_poly.pdbx_seq_one_letter_code
_entity_poly.pdbx_strand_id
1 'polypeptide(L)'
;MTKYIQFFLILLTLSACGQKENEKKSPENVNEKFAESEQPIESQNEKISDEELYLNIDFQDFFEKDKISFLINNCLVFKNKILTSDKSVGLTDIFLKIKKENATLVVSINDKKNIKCKTKNTTLVLTIFVNEVENIFTLDLSKGKYVGLEKTDNNKLVLNQSQRQFEYD
;
A
#
# COMPACT_ATOMS: atom_id res chain seq x y z
N MET A 1 -2.62 35.31 25.32
CA MET A 1 -1.57 36.28 24.95
C MET A 1 -0.36 35.50 24.48
N THR A 2 -0.05 35.70 23.21
CA THR A 2 0.91 34.98 22.37
C THR A 2 2.34 35.38 22.71
N LYS A 3 3.27 34.43 22.77
CA LYS A 3 4.72 34.73 22.73
C LYS A 3 5.38 33.86 21.67
N TYR A 4 5.45 34.42 20.46
CA TYR A 4 6.37 34.02 19.42
C TYR A 4 7.75 34.57 19.78
N ILE A 5 8.80 33.75 19.72
CA ILE A 5 10.18 34.22 19.69
C ILE A 5 10.81 33.70 18.40
N GLN A 6 11.12 34.69 17.59
CA GLN A 6 11.65 34.72 16.24
C GLN A 6 13.16 34.48 16.30
N PHE A 7 13.63 33.31 15.83
CA PHE A 7 15.06 33.07 15.68
C PHE A 7 15.57 33.55 14.32
N PHE A 8 16.69 34.24 14.41
CA PHE A 8 17.36 35.08 13.43
C PHE A 8 17.80 34.35 12.16
N LEU A 9 17.60 35.06 11.04
CA LEU A 9 18.31 34.91 9.77
C LEU A 9 19.83 34.88 9.99
N ILE A 10 20.47 33.78 9.59
CA ILE A 10 21.90 33.76 9.28
C ILE A 10 22.01 33.66 7.76
N LEU A 11 22.06 34.83 7.12
CA LEU A 11 22.53 35.03 5.76
C LEU A 11 24.02 35.37 5.87
N LEU A 12 24.89 34.45 5.45
CA LEU A 12 26.28 34.76 5.14
C LEU A 12 26.62 34.11 3.79
N THR A 13 26.59 34.98 2.79
CA THR A 13 27.15 34.85 1.45
C THR A 13 28.66 34.59 1.48
N LEU A 14 29.17 33.85 0.49
CA LEU A 14 30.44 34.05 -0.24
C LEU A 14 30.54 32.91 -1.29
N SER A 15 30.36 33.23 -2.58
CA SER A 15 31.46 33.51 -3.53
C SER A 15 32.13 32.25 -4.10
N ALA A 16 31.83 31.92 -5.36
CA ALA A 16 32.85 31.76 -6.40
C ALA A 16 32.20 31.57 -7.80
N CYS A 17 32.59 32.47 -8.71
CA CYS A 17 32.46 32.34 -10.16
C CYS A 17 33.14 31.06 -10.69
N GLY A 18 32.63 30.56 -11.81
CA GLY A 18 33.32 29.59 -12.64
C GLY A 18 32.61 29.30 -13.95
N GLN A 19 32.53 30.29 -14.85
CA GLN A 19 32.24 30.04 -16.27
C GLN A 19 33.47 29.40 -16.94
N LYS A 20 33.27 28.30 -17.67
CA LYS A 20 34.06 27.95 -18.86
C LYS A 20 33.17 27.25 -19.88
N GLU A 21 32.95 27.92 -21.00
CA GLU A 21 32.63 27.30 -22.29
C GLU A 21 33.82 26.48 -22.78
N ASN A 22 33.57 25.38 -23.48
CA ASN A 22 34.21 25.17 -24.78
C ASN A 22 33.45 24.17 -25.66
N GLU A 23 33.47 24.49 -26.95
CA GLU A 23 32.78 23.88 -28.08
C GLU A 23 33.24 22.46 -28.49
N LYS A 24 32.28 21.75 -29.11
CA LYS A 24 32.37 20.88 -30.32
C LYS A 24 33.30 19.66 -30.33
N LYS A 25 32.70 18.48 -30.59
CA LYS A 25 32.76 17.84 -31.92
C LYS A 25 31.85 16.61 -32.03
N SER A 26 31.10 16.56 -33.13
CA SER A 26 30.53 15.35 -33.74
C SER A 26 31.64 14.52 -34.40
N PRO A 27 31.45 13.20 -34.55
CA PRO A 27 31.60 12.64 -35.89
C PRO A 27 30.40 11.79 -36.33
N GLU A 28 30.21 11.84 -37.65
CA GLU A 28 29.21 11.18 -38.47
C GLU A 28 29.34 9.64 -38.52
N ASN A 29 28.18 9.00 -38.72
CA ASN A 29 27.92 7.90 -39.67
C ASN A 29 28.73 6.59 -39.55
N VAL A 30 28.05 5.50 -39.15
CA VAL A 30 27.97 4.29 -40.00
C VAL A 30 26.53 3.75 -40.01
N ASN A 31 25.96 3.84 -41.21
CA ASN A 31 24.80 3.17 -41.77
C ASN A 31 24.83 1.65 -41.53
N GLU A 32 23.84 1.06 -40.85
CA GLU A 32 23.46 -0.33 -41.11
C GLU A 32 21.94 -0.46 -41.16
N LYS A 33 21.49 -0.68 -42.39
CA LYS A 33 20.13 -0.98 -42.83
C LYS A 33 19.80 -2.39 -42.35
N PHE A 34 18.80 -2.55 -41.48
CA PHE A 34 18.14 -3.84 -41.31
C PHE A 34 16.64 -3.69 -41.56
N ALA A 35 16.15 -4.66 -42.33
CA ALA A 35 14.95 -4.60 -43.12
C ALA A 35 13.66 -4.56 -42.30
N GLU A 36 12.78 -3.69 -42.78
CA GLU A 36 11.33 -3.79 -42.84
C GLU A 36 10.73 -5.17 -42.51
N SER A 37 9.91 -5.18 -41.46
CA SER A 37 8.83 -6.15 -41.27
C SER A 37 7.63 -5.35 -40.79
N GLU A 38 6.84 -4.85 -41.75
CA GLU A 38 5.51 -4.31 -41.50
C GLU A 38 4.61 -5.44 -40.98
N GLN A 39 4.46 -5.53 -39.67
CA GLN A 39 3.30 -6.20 -39.08
C GLN A 39 2.25 -5.13 -38.76
N PRO A 40 0.99 -5.30 -39.18
CA PRO A 40 -0.05 -4.36 -38.82
C PRO A 40 -0.22 -4.41 -37.31
N ILE A 41 0.16 -3.33 -36.61
CA ILE A 41 -0.23 -3.11 -35.23
C ILE A 41 -1.72 -2.79 -35.30
N GLU A 42 -2.52 -3.84 -35.25
CA GLU A 42 -3.94 -3.78 -34.97
C GLU A 42 -4.07 -3.04 -33.64
N SER A 43 -4.58 -1.81 -33.68
CA SER A 43 -4.76 -0.99 -32.50
C SER A 43 -5.75 -1.72 -31.59
N GLN A 44 -5.24 -2.43 -30.60
CA GLN A 44 -6.06 -2.85 -29.49
C GLN A 44 -6.48 -1.57 -28.78
N ASN A 45 -7.70 -1.13 -29.08
CA ASN A 45 -8.51 -0.38 -28.14
C ASN A 45 -8.70 -1.30 -26.93
N GLU A 46 -7.67 -1.37 -26.09
CA GLU A 46 -7.74 -1.98 -24.78
C GLU A 46 -8.67 -1.07 -23.98
N LYS A 47 -9.92 -1.52 -23.92
CA LYS A 47 -10.93 -1.05 -22.99
C LYS A 47 -10.25 -1.02 -21.62
N ILE A 48 -9.98 0.18 -21.11
CA ILE A 48 -9.35 0.45 -19.81
C ILE A 48 -9.95 -0.56 -18.82
N SER A 49 -9.15 -1.55 -18.44
CA SER A 49 -9.62 -2.60 -17.56
C SER A 49 -9.94 -1.94 -16.23
N ASP A 50 -11.11 -2.25 -15.67
CA ASP A 50 -11.32 -2.05 -14.25
C ASP A 50 -10.21 -2.83 -13.56
N GLU A 51 -9.12 -2.17 -13.16
CA GLU A 51 -7.99 -2.83 -12.50
C GLU A 51 -8.58 -3.69 -11.38
N GLU A 52 -8.43 -5.01 -11.50
CA GLU A 52 -8.94 -5.94 -10.51
C GLU A 52 -8.19 -5.67 -9.19
N LEU A 53 -8.82 -4.90 -8.31
CA LEU A 53 -8.29 -4.66 -6.97
C LEU A 53 -8.16 -6.01 -6.26
N TYR A 54 -6.92 -6.30 -5.87
CA TYR A 54 -6.58 -7.46 -5.07
C TYR A 54 -5.67 -7.00 -3.93
N LEU A 55 -6.03 -7.29 -2.68
CA LEU A 55 -5.25 -6.99 -1.48
C LEU A 55 -5.03 -8.25 -0.65
N ASN A 56 -3.87 -8.38 -0.03
CA ASN A 56 -3.63 -9.30 1.07
C ASN A 56 -3.43 -8.48 2.35
N ILE A 57 -4.08 -8.87 3.44
CA ILE A 57 -3.94 -8.24 4.75
C ILE A 57 -3.51 -9.29 5.76
N ASP A 58 -2.39 -9.04 6.42
CA ASP A 58 -1.84 -9.87 7.47
C ASP A 58 -1.85 -9.11 8.81
N PHE A 59 -2.28 -9.78 9.87
CA PHE A 59 -2.06 -9.31 11.24
C PHE A 59 -0.71 -9.85 11.70
N GLN A 60 0.21 -8.94 11.99
CA GLN A 60 1.64 -9.20 12.14
C GLN A 60 2.03 -9.29 13.62
N ASP A 61 3.04 -8.54 14.06
CA ASP A 61 3.65 -8.71 15.38
C ASP A 61 2.79 -8.23 16.55
N PHE A 62 3.17 -8.73 17.74
CA PHE A 62 2.75 -8.27 19.06
C PHE A 62 1.28 -8.49 19.46
N PHE A 63 0.55 -9.36 18.75
CA PHE A 63 -0.76 -9.82 19.23
C PHE A 63 -0.57 -10.90 20.31
N GLU A 64 -1.16 -10.70 21.49
CA GLU A 64 -0.99 -11.57 22.67
C GLU A 64 -2.36 -11.94 23.26
N LYS A 65 -3.08 -12.85 22.58
CA LYS A 65 -4.48 -13.23 22.91
C LYS A 65 -5.44 -12.04 22.86
N ASP A 66 -5.21 -11.12 21.93
CA ASP A 66 -6.02 -9.92 21.76
C ASP A 66 -7.33 -10.22 21.05
N LYS A 67 -8.40 -9.51 21.46
CA LYS A 67 -9.73 -9.62 20.88
C LYS A 67 -9.88 -8.64 19.71
N ILE A 68 -9.97 -9.18 18.50
CA ILE A 68 -9.99 -8.44 17.24
C ILE A 68 -11.34 -8.51 16.55
N SER A 69 -11.84 -7.36 16.08
CA SER A 69 -12.93 -7.28 15.11
C SER A 69 -12.48 -6.48 13.90
N PHE A 70 -12.83 -6.93 12.70
CA PHE A 70 -12.41 -6.33 11.43
C PHE A 70 -13.60 -6.00 10.56
N LEU A 71 -13.63 -4.76 10.08
CA LEU A 71 -14.58 -4.27 9.11
C LEU A 71 -13.83 -3.64 7.93
N ILE A 72 -14.44 -3.74 6.76
CA ILE A 72 -14.00 -3.01 5.56
C ILE A 72 -15.20 -2.26 4.98
N ASN A 73 -15.05 -0.94 4.78
CA ASN A 73 -16.15 -0.06 4.35
C ASN A 73 -17.44 -0.29 5.16
N ASN A 74 -17.31 -0.38 6.49
CA ASN A 74 -18.40 -0.67 7.45
C ASN A 74 -19.06 -2.06 7.30
N CYS A 75 -18.56 -2.92 6.42
CA CYS A 75 -18.99 -4.31 6.33
C CYS A 75 -18.21 -5.18 7.32
N LEU A 76 -18.92 -5.84 8.22
CA LEU A 76 -18.32 -6.74 9.22
C LEU A 76 -17.83 -8.03 8.56
N VAL A 77 -16.52 -8.27 8.64
CA VAL A 77 -15.88 -9.48 8.11
C VAL A 77 -15.80 -10.54 9.19
N PHE A 78 -15.30 -10.16 10.37
CA PHE A 78 -15.32 -11.00 11.57
C PHE A 78 -15.37 -10.15 12.84
N LYS A 79 -15.85 -10.76 13.93
CA LYS A 79 -16.01 -10.12 15.24
C LYS A 79 -15.40 -10.98 16.34
N ASN A 80 -14.75 -10.34 17.31
CA ASN A 80 -14.23 -10.92 18.54
C ASN A 80 -13.36 -12.18 18.33
N LYS A 81 -12.53 -12.19 17.28
CA LYS A 81 -11.52 -13.23 17.06
C LYS A 81 -10.36 -13.02 18.01
N ILE A 82 -9.87 -14.08 18.63
CA ILE A 82 -8.68 -14.01 19.48
C ILE A 82 -7.47 -14.27 18.60
N LEU A 83 -6.57 -13.28 18.50
CA LEU A 83 -5.34 -13.41 17.73
C LEU A 83 -4.13 -13.50 18.66
N THR A 84 -3.16 -14.30 18.24
CA THR A 84 -1.83 -14.36 18.86
C THR A 84 -0.83 -14.49 17.74
N SER A 85 0.20 -13.64 17.74
CA SER A 85 1.29 -13.72 16.78
C SER A 85 2.20 -14.89 17.14
N ASP A 86 2.58 -15.68 16.15
CA ASP A 86 3.67 -16.63 16.29
C ASP A 86 4.99 -15.85 16.46
N LYS A 87 5.71 -16.11 17.54
CA LYS A 87 6.94 -15.38 17.90
C LYS A 87 8.10 -15.65 16.95
N SER A 88 8.04 -16.70 16.16
CA SER A 88 9.11 -17.12 15.25
C SER A 88 8.95 -16.47 13.88
N VAL A 89 7.72 -16.19 13.45
CA VAL A 89 7.42 -15.67 12.11
C VAL A 89 6.69 -14.32 12.11
N GLY A 90 6.33 -13.78 13.27
CA GLY A 90 5.70 -12.46 13.39
C GLY A 90 4.29 -12.38 12.80
N LEU A 91 3.59 -13.52 12.62
CA LEU A 91 2.28 -13.58 11.98
C LEU A 91 1.25 -14.26 12.87
N THR A 92 0.01 -13.80 12.80
CA THR A 92 -1.13 -14.51 13.40
C THR A 92 -1.65 -15.62 12.48
N ASP A 93 -2.60 -16.41 12.98
CA ASP A 93 -3.29 -17.44 12.21
C ASP A 93 -4.35 -16.89 11.23
N ILE A 94 -4.52 -15.56 11.14
CA ILE A 94 -5.45 -14.92 10.20
C ILE A 94 -4.68 -14.17 9.11
N PHE A 95 -4.99 -14.52 7.86
CA PHE A 95 -4.72 -13.72 6.68
C PHE A 95 -6.02 -13.48 5.90
N LEU A 96 -6.13 -12.30 5.30
CA LEU A 96 -7.30 -11.90 4.51
C LEU A 96 -6.88 -11.65 3.07
N LYS A 97 -7.67 -12.14 2.13
CA LYS A 97 -7.58 -11.76 0.71
C LYS A 97 -8.83 -10.98 0.34
N ILE A 98 -8.67 -9.82 -0.27
CA ILE A 98 -9.78 -8.98 -0.69
C ILE A 98 -9.69 -8.81 -2.20
N LYS A 99 -10.73 -9.25 -2.91
CA LYS A 99 -10.90 -8.99 -4.34
C LYS A 99 -12.09 -8.05 -4.54
N LYS A 100 -11.98 -7.07 -5.44
CA LYS A 100 -13.13 -6.29 -5.91
C LYS A 100 -13.69 -6.92 -7.18
N GLU A 101 -14.99 -7.19 -7.16
CA GLU A 101 -15.79 -7.66 -8.29
C GLU A 101 -16.91 -6.65 -8.51
N ASN A 102 -16.73 -5.73 -9.46
CA ASN A 102 -17.65 -4.61 -9.71
C ASN A 102 -17.90 -3.78 -8.43
N ALA A 103 -19.14 -3.77 -7.93
CA ALA A 103 -19.57 -3.08 -6.72
C ALA A 103 -19.56 -3.98 -5.47
N THR A 104 -18.80 -5.09 -5.48
CA THR A 104 -18.71 -6.03 -4.37
C THR A 104 -17.26 -6.29 -4.02
N LEU A 105 -16.92 -6.24 -2.73
CA LEU A 105 -15.67 -6.79 -2.20
C LEU A 105 -15.94 -8.23 -1.75
N VAL A 106 -15.13 -9.16 -2.23
CA VAL A 106 -15.09 -10.54 -1.77
C VAL A 106 -13.89 -10.67 -0.84
N VAL A 107 -14.16 -10.93 0.43
CA VAL A 107 -13.15 -11.08 1.48
C VAL A 107 -13.03 -12.56 1.85
N SER A 108 -11.89 -13.16 1.55
CA SER A 108 -11.55 -14.53 1.95
C SER A 108 -10.74 -14.52 3.24
N ILE A 109 -11.19 -15.27 4.25
CA ILE A 109 -10.42 -15.52 5.48
C ILE A 109 -9.77 -16.89 5.37
N ASN A 110 -8.45 -16.95 5.46
CA ASN A 110 -7.64 -18.16 5.41
C ASN A 110 -8.00 -19.09 4.24
N ASP A 111 -8.34 -18.53 3.07
CA ASP A 111 -8.80 -19.24 1.87
C ASP A 111 -10.05 -20.14 2.05
N LYS A 112 -10.78 -20.02 3.17
CA LYS A 112 -11.91 -20.91 3.50
C LYS A 112 -13.26 -20.21 3.47
N LYS A 113 -13.35 -19.01 4.05
CA LYS A 113 -14.62 -18.30 4.24
C LYS A 113 -14.65 -17.04 3.38
N ASN A 114 -15.65 -16.93 2.51
CA ASN A 114 -15.88 -15.73 1.70
C ASN A 114 -17.02 -14.89 2.28
N ILE A 115 -16.72 -13.63 2.61
CA ILE A 115 -17.71 -12.61 2.97
C ILE A 115 -17.84 -11.64 1.79
N LYS A 116 -19.09 -11.36 1.38
CA LYS A 116 -19.37 -10.42 0.30
C LYS A 116 -19.87 -9.10 0.89
N CYS A 117 -19.14 -8.04 0.61
CA CYS A 117 -19.43 -6.69 1.07
C CYS A 117 -19.79 -5.81 -0.13
N LYS A 118 -21.06 -5.41 -0.24
CA LYS A 118 -21.47 -4.45 -1.27
C LYS A 118 -20.82 -3.10 -0.97
N THR A 119 -20.10 -2.54 -1.94
CA THR A 119 -19.49 -1.22 -1.82
C THR A 119 -19.74 -0.42 -3.08
N LYS A 120 -20.17 0.83 -2.91
CA LYS A 120 -20.12 1.84 -3.97
C LYS A 120 -18.89 2.73 -3.84
N ASN A 121 -18.17 2.62 -2.72
CA ASN A 121 -16.99 3.42 -2.44
C ASN A 121 -15.81 2.90 -3.26
N THR A 122 -15.13 3.83 -3.91
CA THR A 122 -13.85 3.60 -4.59
C THR A 122 -12.72 3.48 -3.57
N THR A 123 -12.77 4.28 -2.51
CA THR A 123 -11.83 4.23 -1.40
C THR A 123 -12.12 3.05 -0.48
N LEU A 124 -11.07 2.38 -0.03
CA LEU A 124 -11.13 1.34 0.98
C LEU A 124 -10.75 1.90 2.35
N VAL A 125 -11.64 1.70 3.31
CA VAL A 125 -11.46 2.05 4.71
C VAL A 125 -11.49 0.77 5.54
N LEU A 126 -10.43 0.54 6.29
CA LEU A 126 -10.34 -0.53 7.27
C LEU A 126 -10.67 0.01 8.64
N THR A 127 -11.56 -0.67 9.36
CA THR A 127 -11.85 -0.39 10.76
C THR A 127 -11.57 -1.64 11.57
N ILE A 128 -10.63 -1.53 12.51
CA ILE A 128 -10.17 -2.64 13.34
C ILE A 128 -10.34 -2.26 14.80
N PHE A 129 -11.02 -3.12 15.55
CA PHE A 129 -11.11 -3.00 17.01
C PHE A 129 -10.15 -3.99 17.64
N VAL A 130 -9.19 -3.49 18.42
CA VAL A 130 -8.23 -4.29 19.19
C VAL A 130 -8.56 -4.08 20.66
N ASN A 131 -9.07 -5.11 21.34
CA ASN A 131 -9.53 -4.99 22.73
C ASN A 131 -10.43 -3.76 22.95
N GLU A 132 -11.41 -3.58 22.06
CA GLU A 132 -12.38 -2.47 22.08
C GLU A 132 -11.81 -1.09 21.72
N VAL A 133 -10.50 -0.97 21.49
CA VAL A 133 -9.87 0.24 20.94
C VAL A 133 -9.99 0.27 19.43
N GLU A 134 -10.60 1.33 18.90
CA GLU A 134 -10.78 1.53 17.46
C GLU A 134 -9.51 2.06 16.78
N ASN A 135 -9.20 1.49 15.62
CA ASN A 135 -8.16 1.88 14.68
C ASN A 135 -8.78 1.97 13.28
N ILE A 136 -8.62 3.11 12.61
CA ILE A 136 -9.21 3.38 11.29
C ILE A 136 -8.11 3.75 10.31
N PHE A 137 -8.10 3.10 9.16
CA PHE A 137 -7.14 3.36 8.09
C PHE A 137 -7.83 3.54 6.75
N THR A 138 -7.41 4.55 6.00
CA THR A 138 -7.75 4.68 4.58
C THR A 138 -6.61 4.11 3.77
N LEU A 139 -6.87 3.11 2.92
CA LEU A 139 -5.83 2.48 2.12
C LEU A 139 -5.47 3.33 0.91
N ASP A 140 -4.17 3.43 0.66
CA ASP A 140 -3.63 4.00 -0.57
C ASP A 140 -3.22 2.85 -1.50
N LEU A 141 -4.04 2.60 -2.52
CA LEU A 141 -3.84 1.49 -3.46
C LEU A 141 -2.57 1.66 -4.30
N SER A 142 -2.00 2.87 -4.38
CA SER A 142 -0.73 3.11 -5.07
C SER A 142 0.49 2.59 -4.30
N LYS A 143 0.38 2.40 -2.97
CA LYS A 143 1.47 1.91 -2.12
C LYS A 143 1.68 0.40 -2.18
N GLY A 144 0.70 -0.31 -2.75
CA GLY A 144 0.81 -1.73 -3.05
C GLY A 144 -0.27 -2.57 -2.36
N LYS A 145 -0.27 -3.84 -2.77
CA LYS A 145 -1.34 -4.79 -2.48
C LYS A 145 -1.19 -5.58 -1.18
N TYR A 146 -0.04 -5.52 -0.54
CA TYR A 146 0.20 -6.21 0.73
C TYR A 146 0.08 -5.21 1.87
N VAL A 147 -0.77 -5.51 2.84
CA VAL A 147 -1.05 -4.69 4.01
C VAL A 147 -0.64 -5.47 5.26
N GLY A 148 0.28 -4.91 6.02
CA GLY A 148 0.70 -5.42 7.32
C GLY A 148 0.07 -4.58 8.43
N LEU A 149 -0.55 -5.24 9.41
CA LEU A 149 -1.08 -4.60 10.61
C LEU A 149 -0.28 -5.06 11.82
N GLU A 150 0.56 -4.17 12.34
CA GLU A 150 1.41 -4.42 13.51
C GLU A 150 0.77 -3.81 14.75
N LYS A 151 0.73 -4.56 15.86
CA LYS A 151 0.22 -4.02 17.13
C LYS A 151 1.33 -3.24 17.84
N THR A 152 0.98 -2.05 18.28
CA THR A 152 1.82 -1.20 19.13
C THR A 152 1.20 -1.08 20.52
N ASP A 153 1.85 -0.32 21.40
CA ASP A 153 1.35 -0.06 22.75
C ASP A 153 -0.10 0.47 22.73
N ASN A 154 -0.82 0.23 23.84
CA ASN A 154 -2.19 0.70 24.04
C ASN A 154 -3.19 0.22 22.97
N ASN A 155 -2.98 -0.97 22.41
CA ASN A 155 -3.87 -1.59 21.40
C ASN A 155 -4.02 -0.75 20.11
N LYS A 156 -3.03 0.09 19.82
CA LYS A 156 -2.96 0.82 18.55
C LYS A 156 -2.31 -0.03 17.47
N LEU A 157 -2.72 0.20 16.23
CA LEU A 157 -2.13 -0.47 15.08
C LEU A 157 -1.30 0.51 14.25
N VAL A 158 -0.21 0.02 13.69
CA VAL A 158 0.50 0.66 12.58
C VAL A 158 0.16 -0.12 11.31
N LEU A 159 -0.11 0.61 10.22
CA LEU A 159 -0.41 0.03 8.93
C LEU A 159 0.78 0.24 7.99
N ASN A 160 1.34 -0.87 7.52
CA ASN A 160 2.40 -0.91 6.53
C ASN A 160 1.83 -1.40 5.20
N GLN A 161 2.14 -0.71 4.08
CA GLN A 161 1.76 -1.17 2.73
C GLN A 161 3.00 -1.41 1.87
N SER A 162 2.95 -2.48 1.08
CA SER A 162 4.05 -2.87 0.20
C SER A 162 3.55 -3.43 -1.13
N GLN A 163 4.38 -3.27 -2.16
CA GLN A 163 4.20 -3.90 -3.47
C GLN A 163 4.55 -5.40 -3.44
N ARG A 164 5.39 -5.83 -2.49
CA ARG A 164 5.83 -7.21 -2.30
C ARG A 164 5.28 -7.77 -1.00
N GLN A 165 5.16 -9.09 -0.95
CA GLN A 165 4.80 -9.78 0.29
C GLN A 165 5.82 -9.46 1.38
N PHE A 166 5.35 -9.35 2.62
CA PHE A 166 6.24 -9.21 3.75
C PHE A 166 7.01 -10.52 3.94
N GLU A 167 8.34 -10.42 3.90
CA GLU A 167 9.26 -11.51 4.21
C GLU A 167 9.71 -11.32 5.66
N TYR A 168 9.72 -12.41 6.42
CA TYR A 168 10.25 -12.43 7.79
C TYR A 168 11.51 -13.29 7.76
N ASP A 169 12.59 -12.73 8.29
CA ASP A 169 13.90 -13.37 8.41
C ASP A 169 13.97 -14.33 9.61
#